data_AF-A0A1W1VET8-F1
#
_entry.id   AF-A0A1W1VET8-F1
#
_cell.length_a   1.000
_cell.length_b   1.000
_cell.length_c   1.000
_cell.angle_alpha   90.00
_cell.angle_beta   90.00
_cell.angle_gamma   90.00
#
_symmetry.space_group_name_H-M   'P 1'
#
loop_
_entity.id
_entity.type
_entity.pdbx_description
1 polymer ?
#
loop_
_entity_poly.entity_id
_entity_poly.type
_entity_poly.pdbx_seq_one_letter_code
_entity_poly.pdbx_strand_id
1 'polypeptide(L)'
;MKKLSLLLIAMLLLSACAKNEPKEINNTTPENQNTMTTDKVDNEEEVLYSYSGQNENFEARAVIKPVTEEYLKSLADENAGTSSDELQKIMETNPVYRISVYLTYTGDSLGEIPDISDISFKISLPNVFDAATSQLDKDTLVKTLNGHEPLVKDSLIPEDVSANINEESVITINSSSATMPEFNFDMELKAN
;
A
#
# COMPACT_ATOMS: atom_id res chain seq x y z
N MET A 1 31.42 40.05 51.67
CA MET A 1 31.22 40.85 50.44
C MET A 1 29.87 40.49 49.83
N LYS A 2 29.30 41.42 49.06
CA LYS A 2 27.89 41.78 48.96
C LYS A 2 26.96 40.73 48.30
N LYS A 3 25.71 40.73 48.76
CA LYS A 3 24.49 40.16 48.16
C LYS A 3 23.95 41.07 47.04
N LEU A 4 23.20 40.51 46.08
CA LEU A 4 22.07 41.04 45.26
C LEU A 4 22.06 40.23 43.95
N SER A 5 21.09 39.40 43.56
CA SER A 5 19.62 39.52 43.45
C SER A 5 19.13 40.67 42.57
N LEU A 6 18.27 40.28 41.61
CA LEU A 6 17.16 40.98 40.97
C LEU A 6 17.34 41.65 39.58
N LEU A 7 16.51 41.14 38.65
CA LEU A 7 15.54 41.85 37.79
C LEU A 7 16.04 42.80 36.69
N LEU A 8 15.65 42.53 35.43
CA LEU A 8 14.74 43.36 34.60
C LEU A 8 14.75 42.80 33.16
N ILE A 9 13.68 42.15 32.70
CA ILE A 9 12.57 42.73 31.91
C ILE A 9 12.98 43.11 30.47
N ALA A 10 12.37 42.35 29.55
CA ALA A 10 11.86 42.74 28.25
C ALA A 10 12.02 44.21 27.86
N MET A 11 12.92 44.44 26.90
CA MET A 11 12.99 45.56 25.97
C MET A 11 13.97 45.08 24.90
N LEU A 12 13.71 45.04 23.59
CA LEU A 12 12.77 45.77 22.77
C LEU A 12 12.63 44.97 21.47
N LEU A 13 11.38 44.70 21.08
CA LEU A 13 10.99 44.67 19.67
C LEU A 13 11.45 45.96 18.98
N LEU A 14 11.61 45.88 17.66
CA LEU A 14 11.74 46.97 16.68
C LEU A 14 13.19 47.25 16.25
N SER A 15 13.59 46.67 15.11
CA SER A 15 13.80 47.49 13.91
C SER A 15 13.57 46.64 12.67
N ALA A 16 12.33 46.71 12.14
CA ALA A 16 12.16 46.61 10.70
C ALA A 16 12.91 47.80 10.09
N CYS A 17 13.87 47.54 9.21
CA CYS A 17 14.25 48.50 8.19
C CYS A 17 14.13 47.82 6.83
N ALA A 18 13.24 48.43 6.05
CA ALA A 18 12.85 48.07 4.72
C ALA A 18 14.03 48.20 3.73
N LYS A 19 13.95 47.36 2.69
CA LYS A 19 14.04 47.73 1.28
C LYS A 19 15.34 48.40 0.82
N ASN A 20 16.12 47.67 0.03
CA ASN A 20 16.63 48.09 -1.28
C ASN A 20 17.28 46.88 -2.01
N GLU A 21 16.67 46.45 -3.11
CA GLU A 21 17.36 45.81 -4.25
C GLU A 21 17.86 46.93 -5.21
N PRO A 22 18.61 46.69 -6.32
CA PRO A 22 19.32 45.48 -6.80
C PRO A 22 20.74 45.77 -7.37
N LYS A 23 21.38 44.71 -7.92
CA LYS A 23 22.42 44.61 -8.98
C LYS A 23 23.84 44.21 -8.50
N GLU A 24 24.19 42.93 -8.69
CA GLU A 24 25.01 42.35 -9.80
C GLU A 24 26.54 42.56 -9.55
N ILE A 25 27.48 41.62 -9.63
CA ILE A 25 27.65 40.43 -10.49
C ILE A 25 28.86 39.59 -9.98
N ASN A 26 28.75 38.26 -10.07
CA ASN A 26 29.74 37.18 -10.31
C ASN A 26 31.00 37.00 -9.43
N ASN A 27 31.07 35.90 -8.68
CA ASN A 27 31.69 34.62 -9.15
C ASN A 27 31.74 33.54 -8.04
N THR A 28 31.70 32.27 -8.50
CA THR A 28 32.06 30.97 -7.86
C THR A 28 30.90 30.06 -7.36
N THR A 29 30.37 29.25 -8.30
CA THR A 29 30.19 27.76 -8.34
C THR A 29 29.88 26.94 -7.04
N PRO A 30 29.27 25.72 -7.12
CA PRO A 30 27.82 25.45 -7.23
C PRO A 30 27.35 24.31 -6.28
N GLU A 31 26.27 24.46 -5.50
CA GLU A 31 25.67 23.28 -4.84
C GLU A 31 24.13 23.31 -4.90
N ASN A 32 23.62 22.35 -5.69
CA ASN A 32 22.26 21.83 -5.83
C ASN A 32 21.13 22.57 -5.12
N GLN A 33 20.45 23.41 -5.90
CA GLN A 33 18.99 23.45 -5.87
C GLN A 33 18.48 22.06 -6.26
N ASN A 34 17.93 21.30 -5.31
CA ASN A 34 16.91 20.32 -5.67
C ASN A 34 15.61 21.11 -5.88
N THR A 35 15.52 21.71 -7.06
CA THR A 35 14.31 22.22 -7.64
C THR A 35 13.25 21.13 -7.52
N MET A 36 12.09 21.50 -6.95
CA MET A 36 10.87 20.73 -7.10
C MET A 36 10.61 20.58 -8.60
N THR A 37 11.02 19.44 -9.13
CA THR A 37 10.57 18.91 -10.41
C THR A 37 9.82 17.66 -10.06
N THR A 38 8.62 17.86 -9.54
CA THR A 38 7.60 16.83 -9.52
C THR A 38 7.12 16.67 -10.95
N ASP A 39 7.94 16.07 -11.81
CA ASP A 39 7.44 15.36 -12.98
C ASP A 39 6.81 14.05 -12.47
N LYS A 40 5.73 14.17 -11.69
CA LYS A 40 4.75 13.10 -11.58
C LYS A 40 3.64 13.46 -12.55
N VAL A 41 3.67 12.80 -13.69
CA VAL A 41 2.40 12.36 -14.29
C VAL A 41 1.80 11.41 -13.25
N ASP A 42 1.13 11.97 -12.25
CA ASP A 42 0.39 11.21 -11.24
C ASP A 42 -0.93 10.80 -11.90
N ASN A 43 -0.86 9.74 -12.68
CA ASN A 43 -2.03 8.90 -12.90
C ASN A 43 -2.21 8.08 -11.61
N GLU A 44 -2.51 8.75 -10.48
CA GLU A 44 -2.92 8.05 -9.26
C GLU A 44 -4.26 7.41 -9.56
N GLU A 45 -4.24 6.12 -9.90
CA GLU A 45 -5.45 5.35 -10.13
C GLU A 45 -6.40 5.50 -8.93
N GLU A 46 -7.64 5.87 -9.24
CA GLU A 46 -8.69 6.07 -8.23
C GLU A 46 -8.85 4.84 -7.33
N VAL A 47 -8.83 5.07 -6.02
CA VAL A 47 -9.14 4.06 -5.01
C VAL A 47 -10.60 4.23 -4.61
N LEU A 48 -11.43 3.22 -4.88
CA LEU A 48 -12.86 3.25 -4.54
C LEU A 48 -13.09 2.89 -3.08
N TYR A 49 -12.43 1.83 -2.62
CA TYR A 49 -12.51 1.36 -1.25
C TYR A 49 -11.13 0.96 -0.75
N SER A 50 -10.85 1.28 0.51
CA SER A 50 -9.65 0.81 1.21
C SER A 50 -10.08 0.22 2.54
N TYR A 51 -9.67 -1.03 2.77
CA TYR A 51 -9.91 -1.73 4.03
C TYR A 51 -8.58 -1.95 4.74
N SER A 52 -8.55 -1.82 6.06
CA SER A 52 -7.38 -2.15 6.87
C SER A 52 -7.74 -2.94 8.12
N GLY A 53 -6.76 -3.68 8.62
CA GLY A 53 -6.84 -4.44 9.85
C GLY A 53 -5.45 -4.76 10.36
N GLN A 54 -5.34 -5.04 11.65
CA GLN A 54 -4.08 -5.36 12.29
C GLN A 54 -4.28 -6.35 13.44
N ASN A 55 -3.26 -7.14 13.71
CA ASN A 55 -3.13 -7.93 14.93
C ASN A 55 -1.79 -7.62 15.60
N GLU A 56 -1.33 -8.48 16.52
CA GLU A 56 -0.07 -8.29 17.24
C GLU A 56 1.16 -8.21 16.32
N ASN A 57 1.17 -8.97 15.22
CA ASN A 57 2.36 -9.19 14.40
C ASN A 57 2.20 -8.77 12.94
N PHE A 58 0.99 -8.44 12.51
CA PHE A 58 0.67 -8.17 11.12
C PHE A 58 -0.25 -6.98 10.96
N GLU A 59 0.01 -6.20 9.92
CA GLU A 59 -0.92 -5.23 9.35
C GLU A 59 -1.31 -5.68 7.96
N ALA A 60 -2.58 -5.53 7.59
CA ALA A 60 -3.04 -5.82 6.25
C ALA A 60 -3.90 -4.71 5.70
N ARG A 61 -3.83 -4.55 4.38
CA ARG A 61 -4.60 -3.58 3.63
C ARG A 61 -5.15 -4.22 2.37
N ALA A 62 -6.43 -4.02 2.11
CA ALA A 62 -7.03 -4.32 0.82
C ALA A 62 -7.45 -3.02 0.13
N VAL A 63 -7.21 -2.95 -1.17
CA VAL A 63 -7.55 -1.79 -2.00
C VAL A 63 -8.36 -2.28 -3.18
N ILE A 64 -9.52 -1.65 -3.39
CA ILE A 64 -10.41 -1.91 -4.51
C ILE A 64 -10.36 -0.70 -5.44
N LYS A 65 -10.06 -0.97 -6.71
CA LYS A 65 -9.91 0.02 -7.77
C LYS A 65 -10.82 -0.32 -8.95
N PRO A 66 -11.21 0.67 -9.77
CA PRO A 66 -11.89 0.37 -11.02
C PRO A 66 -10.94 -0.34 -12.00
N VAL A 67 -11.53 -1.18 -12.83
CA VAL A 67 -10.87 -1.70 -14.04
C VAL A 67 -10.94 -0.62 -15.10
N THR A 68 -9.78 -0.12 -15.54
CA THR A 68 -9.67 0.90 -16.58
C THR A 68 -9.32 0.26 -17.92
N GLU A 69 -9.58 0.96 -19.02
CA GLU A 69 -9.14 0.52 -20.35
C GLU A 69 -7.61 0.35 -20.42
N GLU A 70 -6.86 1.24 -19.75
CA GLU A 70 -5.40 1.15 -19.65
C GLU A 70 -4.97 -0.14 -18.94
N TYR A 71 -5.64 -0.50 -17.84
CA TYR A 71 -5.37 -1.75 -17.13
C TYR A 71 -5.73 -2.98 -17.97
N LEU A 72 -6.87 -2.97 -18.67
CA LEU A 72 -7.24 -4.07 -19.56
C LEU A 72 -6.23 -4.26 -20.69
N LYS A 73 -5.69 -3.15 -21.21
CA LYS A 73 -4.62 -3.18 -22.20
C LYS A 73 -3.33 -3.75 -21.60
N SER A 74 -2.92 -3.31 -20.42
CA SER A 74 -1.71 -3.87 -19.77
C SER A 74 -1.89 -5.36 -19.47
N LEU A 75 -3.08 -5.77 -19.04
CA LEU A 75 -3.41 -7.18 -18.82
C LEU A 75 -3.32 -7.98 -20.13
N ALA A 76 -3.79 -7.41 -21.24
CA ALA A 76 -3.68 -8.01 -22.56
C ALA A 76 -2.23 -8.10 -23.04
N ASP A 77 -1.41 -7.09 -22.78
CA ASP A 77 0.01 -7.06 -23.12
C ASP A 77 0.80 -8.08 -22.26
N GLU A 78 0.49 -8.20 -20.97
CA GLU A 78 1.05 -9.23 -20.07
C GLU A 78 0.69 -10.65 -20.50
N ASN A 79 -0.50 -10.81 -21.08
CA ASN A 79 -1.00 -12.09 -21.62
C ASN A 79 -0.80 -12.22 -23.13
N ALA A 80 0.04 -11.38 -23.75
CA ALA A 80 0.31 -11.46 -25.17
C ALA A 80 1.12 -12.73 -25.48
N GLY A 81 0.42 -13.77 -25.93
CA GLY A 81 1.00 -15.09 -26.23
C GLY A 81 0.41 -16.23 -25.40
N THR A 82 -0.31 -15.93 -24.32
CA THR A 82 -1.29 -16.85 -23.74
C THR A 82 -2.46 -16.98 -24.74
N SER A 83 -3.02 -18.18 -24.88
CA SER A 83 -4.11 -18.45 -25.82
C SER A 83 -5.22 -17.40 -25.67
N SER A 84 -5.59 -16.74 -26.78
CA SER A 84 -6.66 -15.72 -26.88
C SER A 84 -7.89 -16.05 -26.02
N ASP A 85 -8.18 -17.34 -25.85
CA ASP A 85 -9.27 -17.92 -25.08
C ASP A 85 -9.26 -17.54 -23.58
N GLU A 86 -8.09 -17.37 -22.93
CA GLU A 86 -8.04 -17.03 -21.50
C GLU A 86 -8.36 -15.56 -21.25
N LEU A 87 -7.78 -14.67 -22.05
CA LEU A 87 -8.12 -13.25 -22.03
C LEU A 87 -9.60 -13.04 -22.38
N GLN A 88 -10.09 -13.78 -23.38
CA GLN A 88 -11.49 -13.71 -23.78
C GLN A 88 -12.42 -14.15 -22.64
N LYS A 89 -12.10 -15.24 -21.93
CA LYS A 89 -12.87 -15.66 -20.75
C LYS A 89 -12.88 -14.60 -19.65
N ILE A 90 -11.75 -13.95 -19.40
CA ILE A 90 -11.67 -12.85 -18.43
C ILE A 90 -12.61 -11.71 -18.85
N MET A 91 -12.56 -11.30 -20.12
CA MET A 91 -13.40 -10.24 -20.65
C MET A 91 -14.89 -10.59 -20.66
N GLU A 92 -15.26 -11.86 -20.86
CA GLU A 92 -16.64 -12.35 -20.79
C GLU A 92 -17.27 -12.19 -19.39
N THR A 93 -16.45 -12.09 -18.34
CA THR A 93 -16.95 -11.84 -16.97
C THR A 93 -17.32 -10.37 -16.70
N ASN A 94 -17.05 -9.45 -17.64
CA ASN A 94 -17.25 -8.01 -17.46
C ASN A 94 -16.74 -7.49 -16.11
N PRO A 95 -15.42 -7.60 -15.84
CA PRO A 95 -14.86 -7.15 -14.58
C PRO A 95 -14.91 -5.62 -14.49
N VAL A 96 -15.50 -5.10 -13.42
CA VAL A 96 -15.64 -3.64 -13.18
C VAL A 96 -14.68 -3.14 -12.11
N TYR A 97 -14.31 -4.00 -11.17
CA TYR A 97 -13.35 -3.69 -10.12
C TYR A 97 -12.23 -4.72 -10.06
N ARG A 98 -11.15 -4.35 -9.39
CA ARG A 98 -10.05 -5.23 -9.03
C ARG A 98 -9.66 -5.01 -7.58
N ILE A 99 -9.33 -6.08 -6.89
CA ILE A 99 -8.89 -6.07 -5.50
C ILE A 99 -7.43 -6.51 -5.41
N SER A 100 -6.64 -5.72 -4.70
CA SER A 100 -5.29 -6.09 -4.28
C SER A 100 -5.20 -6.10 -2.76
N VAL A 101 -4.62 -7.16 -2.20
CA VAL A 101 -4.50 -7.38 -0.76
C VAL A 101 -3.02 -7.50 -0.39
N TYR A 102 -2.62 -6.73 0.61
CA TYR A 102 -1.25 -6.63 1.11
C TYR A 102 -1.21 -7.05 2.57
N LEU A 103 -0.15 -7.73 2.97
CA LEU A 103 0.09 -8.19 4.33
C LEU A 103 1.53 -7.84 4.70
N THR A 104 1.72 -7.08 5.75
CA THR A 104 3.03 -6.65 6.25
C THR A 104 3.24 -7.24 7.62
N TYR A 105 4.43 -7.77 7.90
CA TYR A 105 4.82 -8.15 9.25
C TYR A 105 5.31 -6.93 10.02
N THR A 106 4.76 -6.72 11.21
CA THR A 106 5.05 -5.59 12.10
C THR A 106 5.56 -6.02 13.48
N GLY A 107 5.69 -7.32 13.74
CA GLY A 107 6.21 -7.83 15.00
C GLY A 107 7.71 -7.54 15.23
N ASP A 108 8.15 -7.67 16.48
CA ASP A 108 9.50 -7.28 16.91
C ASP A 108 10.63 -8.12 16.28
N SER A 109 10.35 -9.38 15.92
CA SER A 109 11.29 -10.22 15.17
C SER A 109 10.60 -11.46 14.60
N LEU A 110 10.83 -11.78 13.33
CA LEU A 110 10.41 -13.04 12.69
C LEU A 110 11.43 -14.17 12.85
N GLY A 111 12.56 -13.92 13.54
CA GLY A 111 13.71 -14.83 13.56
C GLY A 111 14.28 -15.11 12.17
N GLU A 112 15.03 -16.21 12.03
CA GLU A 112 15.25 -16.80 10.71
C GLU A 112 13.95 -17.47 10.29
N ILE A 113 13.33 -16.98 9.22
CA ILE A 113 12.16 -17.65 8.66
C ILE A 113 12.64 -18.99 8.07
N PRO A 114 12.22 -20.15 8.64
CA PRO A 114 12.67 -21.48 8.22
C PRO A 114 12.15 -21.80 6.81
N ASP A 115 12.21 -23.05 6.36
CA ASP A 115 11.68 -23.43 5.05
C ASP A 115 10.13 -23.37 5.08
N ILE A 116 9.58 -22.20 4.74
CA ILE A 116 8.19 -21.77 4.99
C ILE A 116 7.15 -22.33 4.01
N SER A 117 7.47 -23.49 3.45
CA SER A 117 6.64 -24.21 2.49
C SER A 117 5.26 -24.62 3.02
N ASP A 118 4.89 -24.34 4.28
CA ASP A 118 3.61 -24.73 4.86
C ASP A 118 2.66 -23.57 5.18
N ILE A 119 3.06 -22.32 4.91
CA ILE A 119 2.18 -21.17 5.12
C ILE A 119 1.22 -21.02 3.95
N SER A 120 -0.07 -20.91 4.28
CA SER A 120 -1.12 -20.60 3.32
C SER A 120 -2.05 -19.52 3.86
N PHE A 121 -2.59 -18.72 2.94
CA PHE A 121 -3.53 -17.67 3.25
C PHE A 121 -4.83 -17.89 2.48
N LYS A 122 -5.95 -17.65 3.14
CA LYS A 122 -7.28 -17.55 2.54
C LYS A 122 -7.80 -16.14 2.75
N ILE A 123 -8.23 -15.52 1.68
CA ILE A 123 -8.74 -14.16 1.69
C ILE A 123 -10.15 -14.21 1.11
N SER A 124 -11.11 -13.61 1.80
CA SER A 124 -12.49 -13.63 1.35
C SER A 124 -13.18 -12.29 1.58
N LEU A 125 -13.94 -11.87 0.59
CA LEU A 125 -14.96 -10.84 0.68
C LEU A 125 -16.31 -11.52 0.37
N PRO A 126 -17.17 -11.74 1.39
CA PRO A 126 -18.36 -12.57 1.23
C PRO A 126 -19.25 -12.17 0.05
N ASN A 127 -19.64 -13.16 -0.77
CA ASN A 127 -20.46 -13.00 -1.98
C ASN A 127 -19.84 -12.10 -3.07
N VAL A 128 -18.52 -11.89 -3.04
CA VAL A 128 -17.80 -11.09 -4.03
C VAL A 128 -16.58 -11.83 -4.56
N PHE A 129 -15.73 -12.30 -3.65
CA PHE A 129 -14.42 -12.81 -4.02
C PHE A 129 -13.87 -13.73 -2.94
N ASP A 130 -13.22 -14.80 -3.37
CA ASP A 130 -12.43 -15.70 -2.54
C ASP A 130 -11.10 -15.99 -3.25
N ALA A 131 -10.00 -15.91 -2.51
CA ALA A 131 -8.69 -16.36 -2.95
C ALA A 131 -8.04 -17.24 -1.90
N ALA A 132 -7.24 -18.19 -2.37
CA ALA A 132 -6.31 -18.92 -1.54
C ALA A 132 -4.94 -18.83 -2.19
N THR A 133 -3.91 -18.54 -1.41
CA THR A 133 -2.54 -18.72 -1.86
C THR A 133 -2.21 -20.21 -1.82
N SER A 134 -1.44 -20.67 -2.80
CA SER A 134 -0.68 -21.90 -2.60
C SER A 134 0.38 -21.67 -1.52
N GLN A 135 1.06 -22.74 -1.12
CA GLN A 135 2.27 -22.64 -0.31
C GLN A 135 3.23 -21.66 -0.96
N LEU A 136 3.53 -20.56 -0.27
CA LEU A 136 4.45 -19.54 -0.77
C LEU A 136 5.88 -20.01 -0.52
N ASP A 137 6.74 -19.87 -1.52
CA ASP A 137 8.17 -20.03 -1.28
C ASP A 137 8.70 -18.90 -0.39
N LYS A 138 9.90 -19.12 0.16
CA LYS A 138 10.51 -18.22 1.12
C LYS A 138 10.71 -16.81 0.59
N ASP A 139 11.15 -16.66 -0.65
CA ASP A 139 11.50 -15.36 -1.21
C ASP A 139 10.23 -14.54 -1.47
N THR A 140 9.19 -15.15 -2.04
CA THR A 140 7.90 -14.49 -2.22
C THR A 140 7.28 -14.10 -0.90
N LEU A 141 7.25 -14.98 0.10
CA LEU A 141 6.68 -14.64 1.41
C LEU A 141 7.44 -13.47 2.07
N VAL A 142 8.78 -13.46 2.03
CA VAL A 142 9.57 -12.34 2.55
C VAL A 142 9.21 -11.03 1.85
N LYS A 143 9.07 -11.02 0.53
CA LYS A 143 8.67 -9.82 -0.20
C LYS A 143 7.24 -9.38 0.14
N THR A 144 6.32 -10.34 0.28
CA THR A 144 4.95 -10.06 0.72
C THR A 144 4.95 -9.38 2.08
N LEU A 145 5.61 -9.98 3.08
CA LEU A 145 5.65 -9.46 4.45
C LEU A 145 6.37 -8.13 4.61
N ASN A 146 7.18 -7.72 3.64
CA ASN A 146 7.77 -6.37 3.59
C ASN A 146 6.92 -5.36 2.80
N GLY A 147 5.73 -5.77 2.34
CA GLY A 147 4.82 -4.94 1.55
C GLY A 147 5.26 -4.71 0.10
N HIS A 148 6.30 -5.41 -0.39
CA HIS A 148 6.78 -5.26 -1.76
C HIS A 148 5.92 -6.00 -2.79
N GLU A 149 5.34 -7.13 -2.39
CA GLU A 149 4.44 -7.92 -3.23
C GLU A 149 3.08 -8.07 -2.54
N PRO A 150 1.96 -7.92 -3.25
CA PRO A 150 0.65 -8.21 -2.68
C PRO A 150 0.50 -9.71 -2.42
N LEU A 151 -0.26 -10.05 -1.39
CA LEU A 151 -0.73 -11.41 -1.14
C LEU A 151 -1.71 -11.89 -2.21
N VAL A 152 -2.55 -10.98 -2.69
CA VAL A 152 -3.43 -11.16 -3.85
C VAL A 152 -3.28 -9.94 -4.74
N LYS A 153 -2.84 -10.12 -5.99
CA LYS A 153 -2.70 -9.03 -6.96
C LYS A 153 -3.91 -8.98 -7.89
N ASP A 154 -4.53 -7.82 -7.98
CA ASP A 154 -5.53 -7.45 -9.00
C ASP A 154 -6.55 -8.54 -9.33
N SER A 155 -7.09 -9.21 -8.30
CA SER A 155 -8.15 -10.18 -8.53
C SER A 155 -9.39 -9.44 -9.05
N LEU A 156 -9.92 -9.92 -10.17
CA LEU A 156 -10.98 -9.23 -10.89
C LEU A 156 -12.35 -9.54 -10.30
N ILE A 157 -13.16 -8.50 -10.18
CA ILE A 157 -14.51 -8.55 -9.62
C ILE A 157 -15.52 -8.22 -10.73
N PRO A 158 -16.39 -9.18 -11.10
CA PRO A 158 -17.47 -8.99 -12.07
C PRO A 158 -18.51 -7.96 -11.63
N GLU A 159 -19.21 -7.37 -12.61
CA GLU A 159 -20.28 -6.40 -12.38
C GLU A 159 -21.42 -6.94 -11.50
N ASP A 160 -21.81 -8.21 -11.65
CA ASP A 160 -22.97 -8.82 -11.00
C ASP A 160 -22.84 -8.95 -9.47
N VAL A 161 -21.62 -9.06 -8.96
CA VAL A 161 -21.31 -9.12 -7.52
C VAL A 161 -20.79 -7.80 -6.96
N SER A 162 -20.45 -6.85 -7.83
CA SER A 162 -19.81 -5.57 -7.46
C SER A 162 -20.64 -4.72 -6.48
N ALA A 163 -21.97 -4.79 -6.57
CA ALA A 163 -22.89 -4.06 -5.69
C ALA A 163 -22.86 -4.53 -4.21
N ASN A 164 -22.25 -5.67 -3.93
CA ASN A 164 -22.10 -6.19 -2.56
C ASN A 164 -20.92 -5.54 -1.80
N ILE A 165 -20.14 -4.68 -2.45
CA ILE A 165 -18.98 -3.98 -1.88
C ILE A 165 -19.41 -2.61 -1.38
N ASN A 166 -19.13 -2.32 -0.11
CA ASN A 166 -19.42 -1.04 0.53
C ASN A 166 -18.56 -0.84 1.79
N GLU A 167 -18.77 0.28 2.49
CA GLU A 167 -18.04 0.65 3.71
C GLU A 167 -18.26 -0.33 4.89
N GLU A 168 -19.40 -1.02 4.91
CA GLU A 168 -19.74 -2.02 5.94
C GLU A 168 -19.20 -3.42 5.60
N SER A 169 -18.69 -3.62 4.38
CA SER A 169 -18.09 -4.88 3.97
C SER A 169 -16.86 -5.20 4.84
N VAL A 170 -16.69 -6.48 5.16
CA VAL A 170 -15.53 -6.98 5.90
C VAL A 170 -14.80 -7.99 5.04
N ILE A 171 -13.51 -7.74 4.81
CA ILE A 171 -12.61 -8.70 4.18
C ILE A 171 -11.96 -9.50 5.30
N THR A 172 -11.90 -10.82 5.16
CA THR A 172 -11.22 -11.68 6.13
C THR A 172 -9.96 -12.27 5.51
N ILE A 173 -8.90 -12.33 6.30
CA ILE A 173 -7.67 -13.05 6.00
C ILE A 173 -7.49 -14.13 7.07
N ASN A 174 -7.48 -15.39 6.65
CA ASN A 174 -7.15 -16.52 7.51
C ASN A 174 -5.80 -17.07 7.07
N SER A 175 -4.84 -17.15 7.99
CA SER A 175 -3.54 -17.76 7.75
C SER A 175 -3.38 -19.00 8.60
N SER A 176 -2.70 -19.99 8.03
CA SER A 176 -2.37 -21.22 8.74
C SER A 176 -0.97 -21.73 8.39
N SER A 177 -0.28 -22.22 9.41
CA SER A 177 1.02 -22.87 9.35
C SER A 177 1.11 -23.98 10.40
N ALA A 178 1.69 -25.11 10.03
CA ALA A 178 1.97 -26.20 10.95
C ALA A 178 3.26 -25.96 11.76
N THR A 179 4.19 -25.19 11.21
CA THR A 179 5.55 -24.99 11.76
C THR A 179 5.75 -23.61 12.39
N MET A 180 4.94 -22.61 12.05
CA MET A 180 5.06 -21.24 12.55
C MET A 180 3.73 -20.74 13.16
N PRO A 181 3.48 -20.99 14.46
CA PRO A 181 2.23 -20.62 15.12
C PRO A 181 1.85 -19.14 15.04
N GLU A 182 2.83 -18.24 14.89
CA GLU A 182 2.61 -16.81 14.67
C GLU A 182 1.85 -16.51 13.38
N PHE A 183 1.91 -17.39 12.38
CA PHE A 183 1.11 -17.32 11.15
C PHE A 183 -0.27 -17.98 11.30
N ASN A 184 -0.66 -18.46 12.48
CA ASN A 184 -2.02 -18.93 12.71
C ASN A 184 -2.87 -17.78 13.23
N PHE A 185 -3.55 -17.09 12.32
CA PHE A 185 -4.40 -15.96 12.68
C PHE A 185 -5.63 -15.82 11.78
N ASP A 186 -6.64 -15.16 12.34
CA ASP A 186 -7.80 -14.64 11.64
C ASP A 186 -7.79 -13.11 11.78
N MET A 187 -7.90 -12.41 10.66
CA MET A 187 -7.90 -10.94 10.63
C MET A 187 -9.10 -10.44 9.83
N GLU A 188 -9.79 -9.45 10.38
CA GLU A 188 -10.84 -8.69 9.68
C GLU A 188 -10.26 -7.35 9.21
N LEU A 189 -10.50 -6.99 7.96
CA LEU A 189 -10.21 -5.67 7.39
C LEU A 189 -11.53 -4.91 7.23
N LYS A 190 -11.58 -3.70 7.77
CA LYS A 190 -12.75 -2.81 7.75
C LYS A 190 -12.43 -1.55 6.97
N ALA A 191 -13.44 -0.92 6.38
CA ALA A 191 -13.24 0.30 5.60
C ALA A 191 -12.61 1.41 6.45
N ASN A 192 -11.74 2.21 5.83
CA ASN A 192 -11.11 3.38 6.43
C ASN A 192 -11.78 4.69 5.99
#